data_AF-A0A3N4EDR4-F1
#
_entry.id   AF-A0A3N4EDR4-F1
#
_cell.length_a   1.000
_cell.length_b   1.000
_cell.length_c   1.000
_cell.angle_alpha   90.00
_cell.angle_beta   90.00
_cell.angle_gamma   90.00
#
_symmetry.space_group_name_H-M   'P 1'
#
loop_
_entity.id
_entity.type
_entity.pdbx_description
1 polymer ?
#
loop_
_entity_poly.entity_id
_entity_poly.type
_entity_poly.pdbx_seq_one_letter_code
_entity_poly.pdbx_strand_id
1 'polypeptide(L)'
;MNKLEIAPNMLYRAAKSYIEAQDDFDYIQAILLAGSAMYICEPLLEEQGLPTQARERADRIIKLREACVKMDNNKLKITWDAKLFTERNKEHIRCVSRVEDRKVYNALKHSGIFGFDKKTRTRYTKKKASDDLEMIDILGENLDFRTAAEDIIIDAIQDYKNLDFNGKFKPYNLGIEIRRVLDCIYLEDAF
;
A
#
# COMPACT_ATOMS: atom_id res chain seq x y z
N MET A 1 -6.85 -22.17 10.21
CA MET A 1 -6.65 -20.76 10.56
C MET A 1 -7.30 -19.90 9.48
N ASN A 2 -8.16 -18.95 9.86
CA ASN A 2 -8.89 -18.11 8.90
C ASN A 2 -7.99 -16.97 8.39
N LYS A 3 -8.14 -16.51 7.14
CA LYS A 3 -7.36 -15.38 6.61
C LYS A 3 -7.52 -14.09 7.44
N LEU A 4 -8.68 -13.85 8.04
CA LEU A 4 -8.94 -12.71 8.94
C LEU A 4 -8.26 -12.83 10.32
N GLU A 5 -7.83 -14.04 10.68
CA GLU A 5 -6.98 -14.31 11.84
C GLU A 5 -5.50 -14.19 11.46
N ILE A 6 -5.16 -14.59 10.23
CA ILE A 6 -3.80 -14.54 9.69
C ILE A 6 -3.34 -13.10 9.46
N ALA A 7 -4.17 -12.26 8.84
CA ALA A 7 -3.83 -10.88 8.51
C ALA A 7 -3.32 -10.06 9.72
N PRO A 8 -4.02 -9.97 10.86
CA PRO A 8 -3.55 -9.18 11.99
C PRO A 8 -2.28 -9.79 12.65
N ASN A 9 -2.10 -11.11 12.58
CA ASN A 9 -0.86 -11.76 13.01
C ASN A 9 0.32 -11.42 12.09
N MET A 10 0.09 -11.36 10.77
CA MET A 10 1.09 -10.91 9.81
C MET A 10 1.48 -9.45 10.05
N LEU A 11 0.50 -8.58 10.33
CA LEU A 11 0.76 -7.16 10.66
C LEU A 11 1.57 -7.02 11.95
N TYR A 12 1.20 -7.75 13.01
CA TYR A 12 1.99 -7.77 14.24
C TYR A 12 3.45 -8.20 13.99
N ARG A 13 3.65 -9.27 13.23
CA ARG A 13 5.01 -9.75 12.89
C ARG A 13 5.77 -8.79 11.99
N ALA A 14 5.09 -8.12 11.07
CA ALA A 14 5.70 -7.10 10.22
C ALA A 14 6.17 -5.91 11.07
N ALA A 15 5.31 -5.38 11.94
CA ALA A 15 5.65 -4.29 12.85
C ALA A 15 6.81 -4.67 13.79
N LYS A 16 6.77 -5.88 14.34
CA LYS A 16 7.87 -6.39 15.17
C LYS A 16 9.19 -6.47 14.40
N SER A 17 9.16 -7.04 13.19
CA SER A 17 10.33 -7.14 12.31
C SER A 17 10.89 -5.78 11.92
N TYR A 18 10.04 -4.77 11.74
CA TYR A 18 10.46 -3.39 11.46
C TYR A 18 11.20 -2.77 12.64
N ILE A 19 10.67 -2.92 13.86
CA ILE A 19 11.23 -2.27 15.06
C ILE A 19 12.52 -2.95 15.52
N GLU A 20 12.58 -4.27 15.41
CA GLU A 20 13.74 -5.07 15.79
C GLU A 20 14.77 -5.21 14.67
N ALA A 21 14.56 -4.55 13.53
CA ALA A 21 15.38 -4.68 12.33
C ALA A 21 16.87 -4.37 12.60
N GLN A 22 17.74 -5.26 12.15
CA GLN A 22 19.19 -5.09 12.20
C GLN A 22 19.79 -4.75 10.84
N ASP A 23 19.12 -5.16 9.77
CA ASP A 23 19.53 -4.93 8.39
C ASP A 23 18.34 -4.79 7.43
N ASP A 24 18.64 -4.55 6.14
CA ASP A 24 17.63 -4.38 5.10
C ASP A 24 16.76 -5.63 4.87
N PHE A 25 17.26 -6.82 5.19
CA PHE A 25 16.51 -8.05 5.02
C PHE A 25 15.32 -8.13 5.99
N ASP A 26 15.47 -7.60 7.21
CA ASP A 26 14.37 -7.51 8.17
C ASP A 26 13.26 -6.56 7.69
N TYR A 27 13.62 -5.43 7.06
CA TYR A 27 12.63 -4.55 6.43
C TYR A 27 11.95 -5.22 5.23
N ILE A 28 12.70 -5.98 4.42
CA ILE A 28 12.13 -6.77 3.32
C ILE A 28 11.11 -7.80 3.85
N GLN A 29 11.40 -8.49 4.94
CA GLN A 29 10.45 -9.41 5.58
C GLN A 29 9.19 -8.67 6.03
N ALA A 30 9.34 -7.51 6.65
CA ALA A 30 8.23 -6.67 7.09
C ALA A 30 7.34 -6.25 5.89
N ILE A 31 7.94 -5.80 4.79
CA ILE A 31 7.24 -5.44 3.54
C ILE A 31 6.45 -6.64 2.99
N LEU A 32 7.05 -7.82 2.94
CA LEU A 32 6.41 -9.03 2.39
C LEU A 32 5.22 -9.49 3.26
N LEU A 33 5.34 -9.40 4.58
CA LEU A 33 4.28 -9.73 5.52
C LEU A 33 3.12 -8.73 5.43
N ALA A 34 3.41 -7.43 5.52
CA ALA A 34 2.42 -6.36 5.44
C ALA A 34 1.70 -6.35 4.09
N GLY A 35 2.45 -6.43 2.99
CA GLY A 35 1.87 -6.53 1.65
C GLY A 35 0.97 -7.75 1.51
N SER A 36 1.35 -8.91 2.06
CA SER A 36 0.47 -10.09 2.04
C SER A 36 -0.82 -9.88 2.84
N ALA A 37 -0.76 -9.17 3.98
CA ALA A 37 -1.95 -8.80 4.75
C ALA A 37 -2.86 -7.82 3.97
N MET A 38 -2.31 -6.84 3.25
CA MET A 38 -3.08 -5.98 2.35
C MET A 38 -3.83 -6.79 1.29
N TYR A 39 -3.17 -7.76 0.66
CA TYR A 39 -3.82 -8.63 -0.34
C TYR A 39 -4.90 -9.56 0.24
N ILE A 40 -5.00 -9.68 1.56
CA ILE A 40 -6.15 -10.30 2.25
C ILE A 40 -7.26 -9.27 2.47
N CYS A 41 -6.92 -8.07 2.93
CA CYS A 41 -7.90 -7.05 3.35
C CYS A 41 -8.54 -6.31 2.18
N GLU A 42 -7.77 -5.93 1.16
CA GLU A 42 -8.27 -5.11 0.05
C GLU A 42 -9.44 -5.74 -0.71
N PRO A 43 -9.43 -7.03 -1.10
CA PRO A 43 -10.58 -7.61 -1.79
C PRO A 43 -11.84 -7.61 -0.90
N LEU A 44 -11.67 -7.76 0.41
CA LEU A 44 -12.79 -7.72 1.37
C LEU A 44 -13.34 -6.31 1.53
N LEU A 45 -12.47 -5.29 1.59
CA LEU A 45 -12.90 -3.88 1.55
C LEU A 45 -13.64 -3.56 0.25
N GLU A 46 -13.12 -4.03 -0.89
CA GLU A 46 -13.76 -3.86 -2.20
C GLU A 46 -15.15 -4.53 -2.22
N GLU A 47 -15.29 -5.75 -1.70
CA GLU A 47 -16.59 -6.44 -1.55
C GLU A 47 -17.57 -5.68 -0.66
N GLN A 48 -17.08 -5.01 0.39
CA GLN A 48 -17.89 -4.19 1.31
C GLN A 48 -18.17 -2.78 0.77
N GLY A 49 -17.62 -2.40 -0.39
CA GLY A 49 -17.73 -1.05 -0.93
C GLY A 49 -16.97 0.01 -0.13
N LEU A 50 -16.01 -0.40 0.69
CA LEU A 50 -15.19 0.46 1.55
C LEU A 50 -13.90 0.90 0.83
N PRO A 51 -13.37 2.09 1.13
CA PRO A 51 -12.13 2.55 0.52
C PRO A 51 -10.91 1.80 1.10
N THR A 52 -9.98 1.46 0.22
CA THR A 52 -8.63 1.01 0.60
C THR A 52 -7.69 2.22 0.74
N GLN A 53 -6.59 2.09 1.48
CA GLN A 53 -5.59 3.14 1.60
C GLN A 53 -5.00 3.55 0.24
N ALA A 54 -4.78 2.59 -0.66
CA ALA A 54 -4.38 2.87 -2.03
C ALA A 54 -5.40 3.77 -2.76
N ARG A 55 -6.70 3.54 -2.55
CA ARG A 55 -7.76 4.38 -3.12
C ARG A 55 -7.80 5.77 -2.48
N GLU A 56 -7.68 5.85 -1.15
CA GLU A 56 -7.65 7.13 -0.44
C GLU A 56 -6.47 8.00 -0.86
N ARG A 57 -5.27 7.41 -0.98
CA ARG A 57 -4.08 8.12 -1.50
C ARG A 57 -4.29 8.62 -2.92
N ALA A 58 -4.81 7.76 -3.80
CA ALA A 58 -5.11 8.17 -5.17
C ALA A 58 -6.11 9.33 -5.21
N ASP A 59 -7.17 9.28 -4.42
CA ASP A 59 -8.18 10.35 -4.35
C ASP A 59 -7.59 11.65 -3.76
N ARG A 60 -6.66 11.58 -2.79
CA ARG A 60 -5.88 12.74 -2.32
C ARG A 60 -5.02 13.35 -3.44
N ILE A 61 -4.32 12.54 -4.21
CA ILE A 61 -3.51 12.98 -5.36
C ILE A 61 -4.39 13.65 -6.42
N ILE A 62 -5.56 13.07 -6.71
CA ILE A 62 -6.53 13.65 -7.64
C ILE A 62 -6.93 15.05 -7.15
N LYS A 63 -7.39 15.19 -5.89
CA LYS A 63 -7.76 16.49 -5.32
C LYS A 63 -6.65 17.53 -5.42
N LEU A 64 -5.41 17.14 -5.13
CA LEU A 64 -4.25 18.04 -5.25
C LEU A 64 -3.98 18.47 -6.71
N ARG A 65 -4.17 17.56 -7.68
CA ARG A 65 -3.97 17.86 -9.11
C ARG A 65 -5.13 18.65 -9.73
N GLU A 66 -6.32 18.55 -9.15
CA GLU A 66 -7.49 19.34 -9.52
C GLU A 66 -7.47 20.74 -8.89
N ALA A 67 -6.64 20.95 -7.86
CA ALA A 67 -6.48 22.25 -7.22
C ALA A 67 -5.70 23.26 -8.08
N CYS A 68 -6.09 24.53 -8.01
CA CYS A 68 -5.32 25.65 -8.56
C CYS A 68 -4.69 26.44 -7.41
N VAL A 69 -3.40 26.72 -7.54
CA VAL A 69 -2.63 27.46 -6.55
C VAL A 69 -2.31 28.84 -7.11
N LYS A 70 -2.62 29.89 -6.35
CA LYS A 70 -2.27 31.28 -6.68
C LYS A 70 -1.67 31.96 -5.47
N MET A 71 -0.59 32.71 -5.68
CA MET A 71 -0.07 33.64 -4.68
C MET A 71 -0.83 34.97 -4.78
N ASP A 72 -1.43 35.42 -3.67
CA ASP A 72 -2.11 36.70 -3.57
C ASP A 72 -1.68 37.43 -2.29
N ASN A 73 -1.00 38.57 -2.44
CA ASN A 73 -0.42 39.36 -1.34
C ASN A 73 0.37 38.51 -0.32
N ASN A 74 1.34 37.72 -0.82
CA ASN A 74 2.16 36.78 -0.02
C ASN A 74 1.37 35.70 0.74
N LYS A 75 0.11 35.43 0.37
CA LYS A 75 -0.66 34.28 0.88
C LYS A 75 -0.88 33.26 -0.22
N LEU A 76 -0.65 31.99 0.12
CA LEU A 76 -1.00 30.86 -0.74
C LEU A 76 -2.53 30.70 -0.73
N LYS A 77 -3.18 30.95 -1.86
CA LYS A 77 -4.60 30.64 -2.05
C LYS A 77 -4.72 29.36 -2.86
N ILE A 78 -5.45 28.39 -2.31
CA ILE A 78 -5.76 27.13 -2.97
C ILE A 78 -7.23 27.14 -3.32
N THR A 79 -7.54 27.07 -4.60
CA THR A 79 -8.89 26.82 -5.10
C THR A 79 -9.02 25.34 -5.40
N TRP A 80 -9.78 24.64 -4.57
CA TRP A 80 -10.10 23.23 -4.79
C TRP A 80 -11.04 23.08 -5.99
N ASP A 81 -10.98 21.92 -6.66
CA ASP A 81 -11.81 21.56 -7.81
C ASP A 81 -11.74 22.53 -9.01
N ALA A 82 -10.62 23.25 -9.15
CA ALA A 82 -10.42 24.26 -10.19
C ALA A 82 -10.21 23.64 -11.59
N LYS A 83 -9.76 22.39 -11.67
CA LYS A 83 -9.61 21.63 -12.91
C LYS A 83 -10.30 20.28 -12.76
N LEU A 84 -11.45 20.10 -13.42
CA LEU A 84 -12.18 18.84 -13.37
C LEU A 84 -11.51 17.77 -14.24
N PHE A 85 -11.08 16.68 -13.64
CA PHE A 85 -10.64 15.49 -14.36
C PHE A 85 -11.83 14.63 -14.78
N THR A 86 -11.74 14.05 -15.98
CA THR A 86 -12.68 13.03 -16.43
C THR A 86 -12.53 11.76 -15.59
N GLU A 87 -13.59 10.96 -15.47
CA GLU A 87 -13.52 9.69 -14.75
C GLU A 87 -12.45 8.74 -15.29
N ARG A 88 -12.19 8.78 -16.60
CA ARG A 88 -11.09 8.03 -17.22
C ARG A 88 -9.72 8.46 -16.69
N ASN A 89 -9.50 9.75 -16.48
CA ASN A 89 -8.23 10.27 -15.92
C ASN A 89 -8.09 9.91 -14.45
N LYS A 90 -9.17 9.99 -13.67
CA LYS A 90 -9.19 9.59 -12.27
C LYS A 90 -8.88 8.11 -12.11
N GLU A 91 -9.48 7.27 -12.95
CA GLU A 91 -9.22 5.82 -12.96
C GLU A 91 -7.77 5.50 -13.34
N HIS A 92 -7.20 6.24 -14.30
CA HIS A 92 -5.79 6.10 -14.63
C HIS A 92 -4.88 6.44 -13.44
N ILE A 93 -5.16 7.53 -12.70
CA ILE A 93 -4.40 7.91 -11.51
C ILE A 93 -4.51 6.83 -10.43
N ARG A 94 -5.71 6.32 -10.16
CA ARG A 94 -5.93 5.21 -9.20
C ARG A 94 -5.11 3.98 -9.56
N CYS A 95 -5.11 3.60 -10.83
CA CYS A 95 -4.33 2.46 -11.32
C CYS A 95 -2.82 2.69 -11.14
N VAL A 96 -2.31 3.87 -11.49
CA VAL A 96 -0.88 4.21 -11.34
C VAL A 96 -0.48 4.24 -9.86
N SER A 97 -1.24 4.92 -9.00
CA SER A 97 -0.98 4.95 -7.55
C SER A 97 -0.94 3.55 -6.96
N ARG A 98 -1.87 2.68 -7.34
CA ARG A 98 -1.89 1.27 -6.90
C ARG A 98 -0.63 0.50 -7.33
N VAL A 99 -0.08 0.79 -8.51
CA VAL A 99 1.15 0.16 -8.99
C VAL A 99 2.37 0.67 -8.23
N GLU A 100 2.45 1.99 -8.00
CA GLU A 100 3.55 2.60 -7.25
C GLU A 100 3.57 2.15 -5.79
N ASP A 101 2.42 2.19 -5.10
CA ASP A 101 2.28 1.76 -3.70
C ASP A 101 2.74 0.30 -3.48
N ARG A 102 2.64 -0.54 -4.53
CA ARG A 102 3.00 -1.97 -4.47
C ARG A 102 4.29 -2.30 -5.20
N LYS A 103 5.01 -1.29 -5.69
CA LYS A 103 6.16 -1.51 -6.58
C LYS A 103 7.23 -2.35 -5.90
N VAL A 104 7.53 -2.03 -4.63
CA VAL A 104 8.52 -2.74 -3.82
C VAL A 104 8.08 -4.17 -3.50
N TYR A 105 6.87 -4.33 -2.98
CA TYR A 105 6.31 -5.67 -2.71
C TYR A 105 6.27 -6.55 -3.96
N ASN A 106 5.81 -6.02 -5.09
CA ASN A 106 5.72 -6.77 -6.34
C ASN A 106 7.09 -7.16 -6.90
N ALA A 107 8.09 -6.27 -6.81
CA ALA A 107 9.46 -6.58 -7.18
C ALA A 107 10.06 -7.69 -6.31
N LEU A 108 9.81 -7.65 -5.00
CA LEU A 108 10.26 -8.72 -4.09
C LEU A 108 9.52 -10.05 -4.31
N LYS A 109 8.25 -9.99 -4.73
CA LYS A 109 7.41 -11.17 -4.98
C LYS A 109 7.72 -11.86 -6.31
N HIS A 110 8.20 -11.13 -7.31
CA HIS A 110 8.36 -11.61 -8.67
C HIS A 110 9.65 -11.12 -9.30
N SER A 111 10.43 -12.04 -9.88
CA SER A 111 11.57 -11.67 -10.72
C SER A 111 11.13 -11.53 -12.19
N GLY A 112 11.46 -10.41 -12.80
CA GLY A 112 11.11 -10.09 -14.18
C GLY A 112 9.76 -9.41 -14.29
N ILE A 113 9.62 -8.57 -15.32
CA ILE A 113 8.42 -7.78 -15.57
C ILE A 113 7.72 -8.34 -16.79
N PHE A 114 6.48 -8.80 -16.61
CA PHE A 114 5.66 -9.35 -17.68
C PHE A 114 4.48 -8.41 -17.97
N GLY A 115 4.27 -8.13 -19.26
CA GLY A 115 3.12 -7.39 -19.74
C GLY A 115 2.06 -8.31 -20.34
N PHE A 116 0.85 -7.79 -20.46
CA PHE A 116 -0.23 -8.45 -21.18
C PHE A 116 -0.81 -7.48 -22.19
N ASP A 117 -0.75 -7.86 -23.47
CA ASP A 117 -1.39 -7.11 -24.53
C ASP A 117 -2.87 -7.48 -24.59
N LYS A 118 -3.74 -6.51 -24.26
CA LYS A 118 -5.20 -6.70 -24.26
C LYS A 118 -5.78 -6.92 -25.66
N LYS A 119 -5.13 -6.43 -26.72
CA LYS A 119 -5.61 -6.57 -28.11
C LYS A 119 -5.28 -7.95 -28.67
N THR A 120 -4.04 -8.39 -28.51
CA THR A 120 -3.58 -9.68 -29.04
C THR A 120 -3.82 -10.84 -28.07
N ARG A 121 -4.19 -10.54 -26.81
CA ARG A 121 -4.34 -11.49 -25.70
C ARG A 121 -3.07 -12.30 -25.43
N THR A 122 -1.90 -11.74 -25.74
CA THR A 122 -0.60 -12.39 -25.56
C THR A 122 0.15 -11.81 -24.37
N ARG A 123 0.89 -12.66 -23.65
CA ARG A 123 1.87 -12.19 -22.65
C ARG A 123 3.17 -11.88 -23.37
N TYR A 124 3.83 -10.81 -22.94
CA TYR A 124 5.17 -10.47 -23.40
C TYR A 124 6.07 -10.16 -22.19
N THR A 125 7.36 -10.38 -22.37
CA THR A 125 8.36 -10.06 -21.35
C THR A 125 8.83 -8.63 -21.54
N LYS A 126 8.55 -7.76 -20.58
CA LYS A 126 9.03 -6.37 -20.56
C LYS A 126 10.46 -6.29 -20.01
N LYS A 127 10.80 -7.12 -19.01
CA LYS A 127 12.14 -7.26 -18.42
C LYS A 127 12.35 -8.72 -18.03
N LYS A 128 13.47 -9.34 -18.41
CA LYS A 128 13.76 -10.74 -18.05
C LYS A 128 14.11 -10.84 -16.58
N ALA A 129 13.90 -12.01 -15.98
CA ALA A 129 14.26 -12.25 -14.58
C ALA A 129 15.77 -12.06 -14.32
N SER A 130 16.63 -12.44 -15.27
CA SER A 130 18.09 -12.24 -15.18
C SER A 130 18.50 -10.77 -15.14
N ASP A 131 17.68 -9.91 -15.73
CA ASP A 131 17.96 -8.48 -15.86
C ASP A 131 17.34 -7.70 -14.69
N ASP A 132 16.53 -8.37 -13.86
CA ASP A 132 15.69 -7.81 -12.79
C ASP A 132 16.08 -8.35 -11.41
N LEU A 133 17.39 -8.33 -11.15
CA LEU A 133 17.98 -8.80 -9.89
C LEU A 133 18.31 -7.66 -8.93
N GLU A 134 18.48 -6.44 -9.45
CA GLU A 134 18.86 -5.27 -8.69
C GLU A 134 17.65 -4.42 -8.29
N MET A 135 17.51 -4.14 -6.99
CA MET A 135 16.40 -3.33 -6.45
C MET A 135 16.54 -1.83 -6.72
N ILE A 136 17.70 -1.37 -7.22
CA ILE A 136 17.96 0.04 -7.54
C ILE A 136 17.00 0.57 -8.63
N ASP A 137 16.60 -0.27 -9.58
CA ASP A 137 15.65 0.10 -10.64
C ASP A 137 14.21 0.31 -10.09
N ILE A 138 13.94 -0.24 -8.91
CA ILE A 138 12.62 -0.24 -8.27
C ILE A 138 12.51 0.90 -7.26
N LEU A 139 13.53 1.06 -6.41
CA LEU A 139 13.57 2.05 -5.34
C LEU A 139 14.21 3.38 -5.77
N GLY A 140 14.93 3.40 -6.89
CA GLY A 140 15.72 4.55 -7.34
C GLY A 140 17.07 4.64 -6.62
N GLU A 141 17.80 5.73 -6.87
CA GLU A 141 19.14 5.96 -6.29
C GLU A 141 19.11 6.21 -4.77
N ASN A 142 17.94 6.50 -4.19
CA ASN A 142 17.72 6.73 -2.75
C ASN A 142 16.99 5.53 -2.14
N LEU A 143 17.70 4.41 -2.06
CA LEU A 143 17.18 3.14 -1.55
C LEU A 143 16.89 3.23 -0.03
N ASP A 144 15.61 3.17 0.35
CA ASP A 144 15.21 3.16 1.76
C ASP A 144 14.12 2.09 2.02
N PHE A 145 14.58 0.88 2.34
CA PHE A 145 13.70 -0.23 2.73
C PHE A 145 12.95 0.04 4.02
N ARG A 146 13.50 0.84 4.93
CA ARG A 146 12.85 1.19 6.18
C ARG A 146 11.60 2.03 5.90
N THR A 147 11.73 3.13 5.19
CA THR A 147 10.56 3.97 4.85
C THR A 147 9.51 3.18 4.07
N ALA A 148 9.95 2.36 3.10
CA ALA A 148 9.03 1.51 2.34
C ALA A 148 8.28 0.48 3.22
N ALA A 149 8.96 -0.08 4.24
CA ALA A 149 8.36 -0.99 5.21
C ALA A 149 7.37 -0.28 6.11
N GLU A 150 7.70 0.91 6.62
CA GLU A 150 6.82 1.69 7.47
C GLU A 150 5.50 2.04 6.77
N ASP A 151 5.59 2.63 5.57
CA ASP A 151 4.44 3.05 4.78
C ASP A 151 3.48 1.87 4.57
N ILE A 152 3.99 0.74 4.07
CA ILE A 152 3.15 -0.41 3.73
C ILE A 152 2.53 -1.06 4.98
N ILE A 153 3.23 -1.07 6.13
CA ILE A 153 2.67 -1.61 7.37
C ILE A 153 1.53 -0.71 7.86
N ILE A 154 1.72 0.61 7.89
CA ILE A 154 0.70 1.56 8.32
C ILE A 154 -0.53 1.44 7.42
N ASP A 155 -0.35 1.39 6.10
CA ASP A 155 -1.47 1.24 5.17
C ASP A 155 -2.24 -0.06 5.41
N ALA A 156 -1.51 -1.16 5.61
CA ALA A 156 -2.10 -2.47 5.81
C ALA A 156 -2.86 -2.56 7.15
N ILE A 157 -2.37 -1.87 8.19
CA ILE A 157 -3.08 -1.71 9.46
C ILE A 157 -4.39 -0.95 9.23
N GLN A 158 -4.35 0.20 8.54
CA GLN A 158 -5.55 0.99 8.28
C GLN A 158 -6.57 0.22 7.43
N ASP A 159 -6.11 -0.51 6.41
CA ASP A 159 -6.98 -1.38 5.62
C ASP A 159 -7.66 -2.45 6.49
N TYR A 160 -6.93 -3.08 7.41
CA TYR A 160 -7.52 -4.05 8.33
C TYR A 160 -8.56 -3.42 9.26
N LYS A 161 -8.28 -2.23 9.81
CA LYS A 161 -9.20 -1.51 10.71
C LYS A 161 -10.48 -1.06 10.01
N ASN A 162 -10.36 -0.72 8.73
CA ASN A 162 -11.49 -0.26 7.93
C ASN A 162 -12.46 -1.38 7.58
N LEU A 163 -12.09 -2.66 7.76
CA LEU A 163 -13.01 -3.78 7.53
C LEU A 163 -14.21 -3.69 8.47
N ASP A 164 -15.40 -3.79 7.91
CA ASP A 164 -16.61 -3.88 8.70
C ASP A 164 -16.79 -5.31 9.26
N PHE A 165 -16.64 -5.44 10.57
CA PHE A 165 -16.80 -6.70 11.29
C PHE A 165 -18.21 -6.91 11.88
N ASN A 166 -19.18 -6.04 11.57
CA ASN A 166 -20.56 -6.12 12.11
C ASN A 166 -21.42 -7.21 11.42
N GLY A 167 -20.86 -7.91 10.43
CA GLY A 167 -21.53 -8.97 9.66
C GLY A 167 -21.12 -10.40 10.02
N LYS A 168 -20.97 -11.26 9.01
CA LYS A 168 -20.56 -12.68 9.17
C LYS A 168 -19.08 -12.85 9.57
N PHE A 169 -18.29 -11.80 9.40
CA PHE A 169 -16.86 -11.78 9.69
C PHE A 169 -16.65 -11.08 11.02
N LYS A 170 -16.51 -11.84 12.11
CA LYS A 170 -16.18 -11.25 13.42
C LYS A 170 -14.67 -11.11 13.55
N PRO A 171 -14.16 -10.09 14.29
CA PRO A 171 -12.76 -10.04 14.64
C PRO A 171 -12.46 -11.28 15.51
N TYR A 172 -11.31 -11.88 15.28
CA TYR A 172 -10.84 -12.95 16.17
C TYR A 172 -10.56 -12.38 17.56
N ASN A 173 -10.53 -13.23 18.59
CA ASN A 173 -10.06 -12.78 19.89
C ASN A 173 -8.54 -12.56 19.81
N LEU A 174 -8.14 -11.34 19.47
CA LEU A 174 -6.76 -10.96 19.25
C LEU A 174 -6.02 -10.77 20.59
N GLY A 175 -4.76 -11.21 20.62
CA GLY A 175 -3.84 -10.91 21.72
C GLY A 175 -3.72 -9.40 21.96
N ILE A 176 -3.32 -9.01 23.16
CA ILE A 176 -3.21 -7.59 23.53
C ILE A 176 -2.16 -6.87 22.67
N GLU A 177 -1.09 -7.56 22.32
CA GLU A 177 0.03 -7.07 21.51
C GLU A 177 -0.44 -6.76 20.08
N ILE A 178 -1.26 -7.63 19.51
CA ILE A 178 -1.82 -7.45 18.17
C ILE A 178 -2.78 -6.25 18.15
N ARG A 179 -3.65 -6.14 19.17
CA ARG A 179 -4.58 -5.00 19.27
C ARG A 179 -3.83 -3.68 19.38
N ARG A 180 -2.74 -3.64 20.17
CA ARG A 180 -1.88 -2.45 20.26
C ARG A 180 -1.34 -2.02 18.90
N VAL A 181 -0.78 -2.95 18.11
CA VAL A 181 -0.29 -2.65 16.75
C VAL A 181 -1.43 -2.11 15.88
N LEU A 182 -2.60 -2.74 15.90
CA LEU A 182 -3.73 -2.30 15.07
C LEU A 182 -4.26 -0.92 15.47
N ASP A 183 -4.20 -0.56 16.74
CA ASP A 183 -4.65 0.76 17.22
C ASP A 183 -3.57 1.85 17.11
N CYS A 184 -2.41 1.50 16.57
CA CYS A 184 -1.25 2.35 16.45
C CYS A 184 -1.21 3.13 15.13
N ILE A 185 -0.78 4.39 15.18
CA ILE A 185 -0.61 5.24 13.98
C ILE A 185 0.87 5.34 13.59
N TYR A 186 1.79 5.24 14.56
CA TYR A 186 3.25 5.27 14.37
C TYR A 186 3.84 3.98 14.92
N LEU A 187 4.65 3.25 14.16
CA LEU A 187 5.08 1.91 14.58
C LEU A 187 5.86 1.92 15.90
N GLU A 188 6.55 3.01 16.23
CA GLU A 188 7.24 3.15 17.51
C GLU A 188 6.29 3.14 18.72
N ASP A 189 5.02 3.54 18.56
CA ASP A 189 4.04 3.57 19.65
C ASP A 189 3.46 2.17 19.97
N ALA A 190 3.79 1.15 19.19
CA ALA A 190 3.19 -0.18 19.32
C ALA A 190 3.86 -1.09 20.37
N PHE A 191 5.06 -0.75 20.87
CA PHE A 191 5.90 -1.63 21.71
C PHE A 191 6.43 -0.95 22.98
#